data_AF-A0A9P5S1A6-F1
#
_entry.id   AF-A0A9P5S1A6-F1
#
_cell.length_a   1.000
_cell.length_b   1.000
_cell.length_c   1.000
_cell.angle_alpha   90.00
_cell.angle_beta   90.00
_cell.angle_gamma   90.00
#
_symmetry.space_group_name_H-M   'P 1'
#
loop_
_entity.id
_entity.type
_entity.pdbx_description
1 polymer ?
#
loop_
_entity_poly.entity_id
_entity_poly.type
_entity_poly.pdbx_seq_one_letter_code
_entity_poly.pdbx_strand_id
1 'polypeptide(L)'
;MDRLTQLQDAIDKMALLFVSSLDHLTKNAPLVPLHPNVPVVSTDHGMPQDQLQNSAQELALDISRQAKELEALIDNLPGISQTPEAQIHDLEDLAQQNAKATVEYELAVKEAKELLQEVTFALRRIAEDQSIRS
;
A
#
# COMPACT_ATOMS: atom_id res chain seq x y z
N MET A 1 -2.15 -3.14 3.51
CA MET A 1 -0.81 -2.86 4.06
C MET A 1 -0.71 -1.38 4.30
N ASP A 2 -0.11 -0.98 5.43
CA ASP A 2 0.17 0.41 5.73
C ASP A 2 1.17 1.00 4.71
N ARG A 3 1.05 2.30 4.38
CA ARG A 3 1.91 2.96 3.38
C ARG A 3 3.37 2.99 3.82
N LEU A 4 3.62 3.11 5.13
CA LEU A 4 4.98 3.05 5.66
C LEU A 4 5.58 1.65 5.50
N THR A 5 4.80 0.59 5.72
CA THR A 5 5.24 -0.79 5.46
C THR A 5 5.54 -1.00 3.97
N GLN A 6 4.69 -0.50 3.07
CA GLN A 6 4.94 -0.59 1.62
C GLN A 6 6.24 0.13 1.21
N LEU A 7 6.54 1.28 1.83
CA LEU A 7 7.79 1.99 1.61
C LEU A 7 9.00 1.17 2.08
N GLN A 8 8.90 0.55 3.25
CA GLN A 8 9.96 -0.33 3.77
C GLN A 8 10.23 -1.51 2.83
N ASP A 9 9.18 -2.20 2.39
CA ASP A 9 9.30 -3.31 1.44
C ASP A 9 9.93 -2.87 0.11
N ALA A 10 9.59 -1.66 -0.37
CA ALA A 10 10.15 -1.09 -1.59
C ALA A 10 11.64 -0.73 -1.45
N ILE A 11 12.09 -0.29 -0.27
CA ILE A 11 13.50 -0.03 0.04
C ILE A 11 14.27 -1.35 0.08
N ASP A 12 13.74 -2.37 0.75
CA ASP A 12 14.35 -3.69 0.83
C ASP A 12 14.50 -4.33 -0.56
N LYS A 13 13.47 -4.21 -1.39
CA LYS A 13 13.51 -4.63 -2.80
C LYS A 13 14.57 -3.88 -3.59
N MET A 14 14.73 -2.57 -3.39
CA MET A 14 15.78 -1.79 -4.05
C MET A 14 17.18 -2.23 -3.62
N ALA A 15 17.40 -2.49 -2.33
CA ALA A 15 18.67 -3.01 -1.83
C ALA A 15 18.99 -4.39 -2.44
N LEU A 16 17.99 -5.27 -2.51
CA LEU A 16 18.14 -6.58 -3.16
C LEU A 16 18.48 -6.44 -4.65
N LEU A 17 17.81 -5.54 -5.37
CA LEU A 17 18.11 -5.26 -6.78
C LEU A 17 19.55 -4.79 -6.98
N PHE A 18 20.09 -3.94 -6.10
CA PHE A 18 21.48 -3.51 -6.21
C PHE A 18 22.46 -4.68 -6.04
N VAL A 19 22.27 -5.49 -5.00
CA VAL A 19 23.16 -6.62 -4.72
C VAL A 19 23.06 -7.68 -5.81
N SER A 20 21.86 -8.02 -6.26
CA SER A 20 21.64 -9.01 -7.33
C SER A 20 22.18 -8.52 -8.68
N SER A 21 22.05 -7.22 -8.99
CA SER A 21 22.61 -6.64 -10.20
C SER A 21 24.14 -6.70 -10.20
N LEU A 22 24.77 -6.35 -9.08
CA LEU A 22 26.23 -6.45 -8.95
C LEU A 22 26.70 -7.90 -9.04
N ASP A 23 26.03 -8.82 -8.36
CA ASP A 23 26.34 -10.25 -8.40
C ASP A 23 26.22 -10.82 -9.83
N HIS A 24 25.14 -10.46 -10.54
CA HIS A 24 24.93 -10.87 -11.92
C HIS A 24 26.01 -10.32 -12.87
N LEU A 25 26.34 -9.03 -12.77
CA LEU A 25 27.33 -8.40 -13.64
C LEU A 25 28.74 -8.94 -13.39
N THR A 26 29.11 -9.14 -12.11
CA THR A 26 30.45 -9.64 -11.75
C THR A 26 30.66 -11.10 -12.13
N LYS A 27 29.65 -11.97 -11.93
CA LYS A 27 29.75 -13.39 -12.30
C LYS A 27 29.77 -13.63 -13.81
N ASN A 28 29.10 -12.77 -14.57
CA ASN A 28 28.94 -12.95 -16.02
C ASN A 28 29.87 -12.07 -16.85
N ALA A 29 30.75 -11.27 -16.23
CA ALA A 29 31.68 -10.40 -16.95
C ALA A 29 32.68 -11.22 -17.77
N PRO A 30 32.80 -10.99 -19.10
CA PRO A 30 33.82 -11.64 -19.91
C PRO A 30 35.21 -11.09 -19.54
N LEU A 31 36.20 -11.97 -19.58
CA LEU A 31 37.60 -11.59 -19.37
C LEU A 31 38.12 -10.83 -20.59
N VAL A 32 38.70 -9.65 -20.34
CA VAL A 32 39.28 -8.80 -21.39
C VAL A 32 40.81 -8.95 -21.36
N PRO A 33 41.47 -9.24 -22.49
CA PRO A 33 42.93 -9.33 -22.54
C PRO A 33 43.56 -7.96 -22.28
N LEU A 34 44.50 -7.89 -21.32
CA LEU A 34 45.26 -6.67 -21.03
C LEU A 34 46.23 -6.29 -22.16
N HIS A 35 46.63 -7.24 -23.01
CA HIS A 35 47.57 -7.01 -24.10
C HIS A 35 47.13 -7.74 -25.37
N PRO A 36 47.17 -7.12 -26.56
CA PRO A 36 46.64 -7.71 -27.82
C PRO A 36 47.25 -9.08 -28.20
N ASN A 37 48.47 -9.34 -27.74
CA ASN A 37 49.24 -10.54 -28.10
C ASN A 37 49.16 -11.66 -27.05
N VAL A 38 48.45 -11.46 -25.93
CA VAL A 38 48.32 -12.47 -24.88
C VAL A 38 46.87 -12.96 -24.85
N PRO A 39 46.60 -14.17 -25.35
CA PRO A 39 45.25 -14.74 -25.28
C PRO A 39 44.85 -14.99 -23.84
N VAL A 40 43.58 -14.73 -23.51
CA VAL A 40 43.01 -15.07 -22.21
C VAL A 40 42.93 -16.59 -22.09
N VAL A 41 43.66 -17.17 -21.15
CA VAL A 41 43.63 -18.61 -20.85
C VAL A 41 42.70 -18.81 -19.65
N SER A 42 41.41 -19.00 -19.90
CA SER A 42 40.44 -19.31 -18.84
C SER A 42 39.34 -20.22 -19.40
N THR A 43 38.88 -21.15 -18.55
CA THR A 43 37.80 -22.10 -18.85
C THR A 43 36.41 -21.49 -18.65
N ASP A 44 36.34 -20.29 -18.08
CA ASP A 44 35.11 -19.57 -17.81
C ASP A 44 34.98 -18.43 -18.83
N HIS A 45 34.06 -18.60 -19.79
CA HIS A 45 33.94 -17.71 -20.94
C HIS A 45 33.00 -16.51 -20.69
N GLY A 46 32.42 -16.40 -19.49
CA GLY A 46 31.46 -15.36 -19.15
C GLY A 46 30.29 -15.29 -20.14
N MET A 47 29.54 -14.20 -20.08
CA MET A 47 28.49 -13.91 -21.05
C MET A 47 29.06 -13.10 -22.22
N PRO A 48 28.57 -13.29 -23.47
CA PRO A 48 28.92 -12.41 -24.58
C PRO A 48 28.69 -10.94 -24.23
N GLN A 49 29.59 -10.06 -24.65
CA GLN A 49 29.57 -8.65 -24.27
C GLN A 49 28.23 -7.96 -24.61
N ASP A 50 27.64 -8.28 -25.76
CA ASP A 50 26.34 -7.74 -26.17
C ASP A 50 25.21 -8.17 -25.23
N GLN A 51 25.21 -9.43 -24.80
CA GLN A 51 24.22 -9.95 -23.85
C GLN A 51 24.40 -9.34 -22.46
N LEU A 52 25.65 -9.21 -21.99
CA LEU A 52 25.94 -8.54 -20.72
C LEU A 52 25.49 -7.07 -20.75
N GLN A 53 25.72 -6.38 -21.86
CA GLN A 53 25.32 -4.98 -22.03
C GLN A 53 23.79 -4.82 -22.05
N ASN A 54 23.07 -5.73 -22.71
CA ASN A 54 21.61 -5.77 -22.67
C ASN A 54 21.09 -6.03 -21.25
N SER A 55 21.64 -7.02 -20.54
CA SER A 55 21.27 -7.29 -19.14
C SER A 55 21.59 -6.10 -18.24
N ALA A 56 22.72 -5.41 -18.43
CA ALA A 56 23.04 -4.21 -17.66
C ALA A 56 22.03 -3.07 -17.89
N GLN A 57 21.54 -2.90 -19.13
CA GLN A 57 20.50 -1.92 -19.45
C GLN A 57 19.16 -2.28 -18.81
N GLU A 58 18.76 -3.55 -18.85
CA GLU A 58 17.52 -4.02 -18.20
C GLU A 58 17.56 -3.78 -16.69
N LEU A 59 18.67 -4.17 -16.02
CA LEU A 59 18.86 -3.94 -14.59
C LEU A 59 18.82 -2.44 -14.24
N ALA A 60 19.44 -1.59 -15.06
CA ALA A 60 19.42 -0.14 -14.86
C ALA A 60 18.00 0.44 -15.02
N LEU A 61 17.21 -0.06 -15.96
CA LEU A 61 15.81 0.32 -16.13
C LEU A 61 14.95 -0.11 -14.94
N ASP A 62 15.17 -1.31 -14.42
CA ASP A 62 14.45 -1.83 -13.26
C ASP A 62 14.77 -1.03 -11.98
N ILE A 63 16.05 -0.72 -11.75
CA ILE A 63 16.46 0.17 -10.64
C ILE A 63 15.81 1.54 -10.79
N SER A 64 15.83 2.12 -11.99
CA SER A 64 15.23 3.44 -12.25
C SER A 64 13.71 3.44 -12.03
N ARG A 65 13.04 2.34 -12.37
CA ARG A 65 11.61 2.17 -12.12
C ARG A 65 11.32 2.07 -10.63
N GLN A 66 12.07 1.24 -9.91
CA GLN A 66 11.93 1.07 -8.47
C GLN A 66 12.17 2.40 -7.72
N ALA A 67 13.13 3.21 -8.17
CA ALA A 67 13.40 4.53 -7.61
C ALA A 67 12.19 5.48 -7.79
N LYS A 68 11.53 5.48 -8.96
CA LYS A 68 10.31 6.26 -9.19
C LYS A 68 9.13 5.78 -8.35
N GLU A 69 8.99 4.47 -8.17
CA GLU A 69 7.97 3.89 -7.29
C GLU A 69 8.18 4.34 -5.84
N LEU A 70 9.44 4.36 -5.36
CA LEU A 70 9.80 4.88 -4.04
C LEU A 70 9.46 6.37 -3.89
N GLU A 71 9.81 7.18 -4.88
CA GLU A 71 9.49 8.62 -4.88
C GLU A 71 7.97 8.85 -4.81
N ALA A 72 7.21 8.13 -5.63
CA ALA A 72 5.75 8.19 -5.57
C ALA A 72 5.19 7.72 -4.22
N LEU A 73 5.78 6.70 -3.59
CA LEU A 73 5.36 6.25 -2.26
C LEU A 73 5.64 7.31 -1.19
N ILE A 74 6.78 7.99 -1.27
CA ILE A 74 7.15 9.09 -0.37
C ILE A 74 6.16 10.25 -0.52
N ASP A 75 5.88 10.68 -1.74
CA ASP A 75 4.94 11.78 -2.02
C ASP A 75 3.51 11.46 -1.53
N ASN A 76 3.17 10.17 -1.50
CA ASN A 76 1.89 9.68 -1.03
C ASN A 76 1.89 9.28 0.45
N LEU A 77 2.95 9.55 1.24
CA LEU A 77 2.89 9.24 2.66
C LEU A 77 1.82 10.12 3.35
N PRO A 78 0.93 9.52 4.16
CA PRO A 78 -0.11 10.27 4.85
C PRO A 78 0.53 11.17 5.92
N GLY A 79 0.07 12.43 5.99
CA GLY A 79 0.49 13.35 7.04
C GLY A 79 1.87 14.00 6.87
N ILE A 80 2.59 13.77 5.76
CA ILE A 80 3.92 14.40 5.55
C ILE A 80 3.89 15.92 5.43
N SER A 81 2.74 16.47 5.04
CA SER A 81 2.54 17.90 4.84
C SER A 81 1.90 18.60 6.04
N GLN A 82 1.50 17.84 7.07
CA GLN A 82 0.86 18.39 8.26
C GLN A 82 1.85 18.45 9.43
N THR A 83 1.76 19.50 10.24
CA THR A 83 2.48 19.54 11.50
C THR A 83 1.81 18.62 12.54
N PRO A 84 2.55 18.11 13.53
CA PRO A 84 1.97 17.29 14.59
C PRO A 84 0.82 17.98 15.32
N GLU A 85 0.91 19.29 15.52
CA GLU A 85 -0.13 20.08 16.18
C GLU A 85 -1.41 20.15 15.35
N ALA A 86 -1.29 20.28 14.02
CA ALA A 86 -2.45 20.25 13.12
C ALA A 86 -3.12 18.87 13.12
N GLN A 87 -2.33 17.79 13.14
CA GLN A 87 -2.88 16.42 13.23
C GLN A 87 -3.62 16.19 14.55
N ILE A 88 -3.10 16.68 15.67
CA ILE A 88 -3.77 16.58 16.98
C ILE A 88 -5.10 17.34 16.95
N HIS A 89 -5.10 18.56 16.42
CA HIS A 89 -6.33 19.34 16.27
C HIS A 89 -7.37 18.63 15.39
N ASP A 90 -6.96 18.09 14.24
CA ASP A 90 -7.85 17.32 13.35
C ASP A 90 -8.44 16.10 14.08
N LEU A 91 -7.66 15.42 14.93
CA LEU A 91 -8.14 14.31 15.75
C LEU A 91 -9.16 14.74 16.81
N GLU A 92 -8.94 15.89 17.47
CA GLU A 92 -9.87 16.45 18.44
C GLU A 92 -11.20 16.83 17.79
N ASP A 93 -11.15 17.48 16.62
CA ASP A 93 -12.32 17.83 15.82
C ASP A 93 -13.10 16.59 15.39
N LEU A 94 -12.41 15.56 14.87
CA LEU A 94 -13.01 14.29 14.50
C LEU A 94 -13.65 13.59 15.71
N ALA A 95 -13.00 13.61 16.88
CA ALA A 95 -13.55 13.04 18.10
C ALA A 95 -14.84 13.77 18.52
N GLN A 96 -14.86 15.11 18.44
CA GLN A 96 -16.04 15.90 18.75
C GLN A 96 -17.19 15.64 17.77
N GLN A 97 -16.89 15.54 16.48
CA GLN A 97 -17.88 15.22 15.44
C GLN A 97 -18.46 13.81 15.65
N ASN A 98 -17.62 12.84 15.97
CA ASN A 98 -18.05 11.46 16.25
C ASN A 98 -18.95 11.38 17.49
N ALA A 99 -18.62 12.13 18.56
CA ALA A 99 -19.46 12.21 19.74
C ALA A 99 -20.85 12.79 19.44
N LYS A 100 -20.93 13.86 18.64
CA LYS A 100 -22.21 14.43 18.20
C LYS A 100 -23.01 13.44 17.34
N ALA A 101 -22.37 12.82 16.35
CA ALA A 101 -23.01 11.83 15.49
C ALA A 101 -23.54 10.61 16.29
N THR A 102 -22.83 10.22 17.35
CA THR A 102 -23.27 9.14 18.25
C THR A 102 -24.55 9.51 19.00
N VAL A 103 -24.64 10.74 19.55
CA VAL A 103 -25.85 11.22 20.23
C VAL A 103 -27.04 11.29 19.28
N GLU A 104 -26.82 11.82 18.08
CA GLU A 104 -27.86 11.87 17.04
C GLU A 104 -28.33 10.47 16.64
N TYR A 105 -27.40 9.54 16.48
CA TYR A 105 -27.68 8.14 16.19
C TYR A 105 -28.51 7.49 17.32
N GLU A 106 -28.14 7.69 18.58
CA GLU A 106 -28.88 7.15 19.72
C GLU A 106 -30.32 7.68 19.80
N LEU A 107 -30.52 8.97 19.53
CA LEU A 107 -31.84 9.58 19.47
C LEU A 107 -32.68 8.98 18.32
N ALA A 108 -32.12 8.89 17.12
CA ALA A 108 -32.80 8.30 15.98
C ALA A 108 -33.17 6.82 16.23
N VAL A 109 -32.29 6.05 16.85
CA VAL A 109 -32.56 4.66 17.24
C VAL A 109 -33.68 4.58 18.28
N LYS A 110 -33.72 5.51 19.24
CA LYS A 110 -34.79 5.56 20.25
C LYS A 110 -36.13 5.86 19.60
N GLU A 111 -36.22 6.89 18.76
CA GLU A 111 -37.45 7.24 18.03
C GLU A 111 -37.93 6.09 17.13
N ALA A 112 -37.01 5.43 16.42
CA ALA A 112 -37.34 4.28 15.60
C ALA A 112 -37.92 3.11 16.41
N LYS A 113 -37.40 2.86 17.62
CA LYS A 113 -37.93 1.82 18.52
C LYS A 113 -39.32 2.17 19.05
N GLU A 114 -39.54 3.44 19.43
CA GLU A 114 -40.85 3.91 19.90
C GLU A 114 -41.91 3.78 18.79
N LEU A 115 -41.58 4.22 17.57
CA LEU A 115 -42.47 4.10 16.41
C LEU A 115 -42.76 2.63 16.08
N LEU A 116 -41.74 1.76 16.14
CA LEU A 116 -41.92 0.33 15.92
C LEU A 116 -42.87 -0.31 16.95
N GLN A 117 -42.76 0.08 18.22
CA GLN A 117 -43.68 -0.38 19.26
C GLN A 117 -45.12 0.06 18.99
N GLU A 118 -45.32 1.32 18.58
CA GLU A 118 -46.64 1.86 18.25
C GLU A 118 -47.27 1.13 17.06
N VAL A 119 -46.52 0.94 15.98
CA VAL A 119 -46.97 0.19 14.79
C VAL A 119 -47.29 -1.26 15.15
N THR A 120 -46.45 -1.92 15.95
CA THR A 120 -46.67 -3.30 16.39
C THR A 120 -47.92 -3.41 17.25
N PHE A 121 -48.17 -2.45 18.14
CA PHE A 121 -49.36 -2.39 18.96
C PHE A 121 -50.64 -2.18 18.12
N ALA A 122 -50.60 -1.25 17.17
CA ALA A 122 -51.72 -0.99 16.27
C ALA A 122 -52.07 -2.24 15.44
N LEU A 123 -51.05 -2.93 14.89
CA LEU A 123 -51.25 -4.19 14.15
C LEU A 123 -51.84 -5.29 15.04
N ARG A 124 -51.37 -5.42 16.29
CA ARG A 124 -51.92 -6.41 17.24
C ARG A 124 -53.39 -6.13 17.55
N ARG A 125 -53.77 -4.87 17.81
CA ARG A 125 -55.18 -4.49 18.02
C ARG A 125 -56.06 -4.81 16.81
N ILE A 126 -55.60 -4.53 15.60
CA ILE A 126 -56.35 -4.85 14.38
C ILE A 126 -56.54 -6.37 14.25
N ALA A 127 -55.51 -7.16 14.53
CA ALA A 127 -55.59 -8.61 14.49
C ALA A 127 -56.56 -9.17 15.54
N GLU A 128 -56.55 -8.63 16.76
CA GLU A 128 -57.49 -9.00 17.83
C GLU A 128 -58.94 -8.64 17.48
N ASP A 129 -59.20 -7.44 16.95
CA ASP A 129 -60.55 -7.01 16.53
C ASP A 129 -61.10 -7.87 15.38
N GLN A 130 -60.24 -8.33 14.46
CA GLN A 130 -60.65 -9.26 13.40
C GLN A 130 -60.95 -10.67 13.92
N SER A 131 -60.22 -11.14 14.93
CA SER A 131 -60.45 -12.45 15.55
C SER A 131 -61.71 -12.52 16.41
N ILE A 132 -62.25 -11.39 16.88
CA ILE A 132 -63.51 -11.32 17.66
C ILE A 132 -64.74 -11.26 16.74
N ARG A 133 -64.57 -10.89 15.46
CA ARG A 133 -65.65 -10.78 14.47
C ARG A 133 -65.86 -12.04 13.62
N SER A 134 -64.98 -13.04 13.74
CA SER A 134 -65.10 -14.38 13.13
C SER A 134 -65.68 -15.40 14.09
#